data_AF-A0A524J143-F1
#
_entry.id   AF-A0A524J143-F1
#
_cell.length_a   1.000
_cell.length_b   1.000
_cell.length_c   1.000
_cell.angle_alpha   90.00
_cell.angle_beta   90.00
_cell.angle_gamma   90.00
#
_symmetry.space_group_name_H-M   'P 1'
#
loop_
_entity.id
_entity.type
_entity.pdbx_description
1 polymer ?
#
loop_
_entity_poly.entity_id
_entity_poly.type
_entity_poly.pdbx_seq_one_letter_code
_entity_poly.pdbx_strand_id
1 'polypeptide(L)'
;MAGETFQELIDRALDAYAELAELGETVEDEWSYVNDLADAWRARFDHVVEHRGHAPAPDEASEATDRAIDEIGRIEDPHRAIDWLSTFPQVVLIAMGERP
;
A
#
# COMPACT_ATOMS: atom_id res chain seq x y z
N MET A 1 -26.44 1.73 -3.60
CA MET A 1 -25.05 1.51 -4.02
C MET A 1 -24.37 0.83 -2.86
N ALA A 2 -23.84 -0.38 -3.04
CA ALA A 2 -22.90 -0.90 -2.05
C ALA A 2 -21.63 -0.06 -2.15
N GLY A 3 -21.11 0.44 -1.03
CA GLY A 3 -19.83 1.14 -0.99
C GLY A 3 -18.67 0.19 -1.25
N GLU A 4 -17.48 0.75 -1.49
CA GLU A 4 -16.24 -0.02 -1.63
C GLU A 4 -15.98 -0.88 -0.38
N THR A 5 -15.44 -2.08 -0.58
CA THR A 5 -15.04 -2.99 0.49
C THR A 5 -13.56 -2.82 0.85
N PHE A 6 -13.15 -3.29 2.04
CA PHE A 6 -11.73 -3.27 2.40
C PHE A 6 -10.84 -4.02 1.41
N GLN A 7 -11.34 -5.10 0.82
CA GLN A 7 -10.59 -5.84 -0.19
C GLN A 7 -10.37 -5.00 -1.44
N GLU A 8 -11.42 -4.40 -2.01
CA GLU A 8 -11.30 -3.53 -3.20
C GLU A 8 -10.35 -2.34 -2.94
N LEU A 9 -10.42 -1.75 -1.75
CA LEU A 9 -9.52 -0.67 -1.35
C LEU A 9 -8.05 -1.12 -1.23
N ILE A 10 -7.82 -2.31 -0.66
CA ILE A 10 -6.48 -2.90 -0.51
C ILE A 10 -5.92 -3.31 -1.87
N ASP A 11 -6.72 -3.88 -2.76
CA ASP A 11 -6.30 -4.28 -4.10
C ASP A 11 -5.73 -3.06 -4.86
N ARG A 12 -6.42 -1.91 -4.82
CA ARG A 12 -5.92 -0.66 -5.43
C ARG A 12 -4.64 -0.15 -4.77
N ALA A 13 -4.52 -0.26 -3.45
CA ALA A 13 -3.31 0.14 -2.74
C ALA A 13 -2.13 -0.78 -3.10
N LEU A 14 -2.36 -2.09 -3.25
CA LEU A 14 -1.34 -3.06 -3.64
C LEU A 14 -0.88 -2.86 -5.09
N ASP A 15 -1.77 -2.49 -6.00
CA ASP A 15 -1.40 -2.14 -7.38
C ASP A 15 -0.44 -0.94 -7.40
N ALA A 16 -0.78 0.15 -6.70
CA ALA A 16 0.09 1.33 -6.61
C ALA A 16 1.40 1.05 -5.87
N TYR A 17 1.34 0.19 -4.84
CA TYR A 17 2.52 -0.26 -4.11
C TYR A 17 3.48 -1.09 -4.98
N ALA A 18 2.95 -1.90 -5.89
CA ALA A 18 3.76 -2.68 -6.82
C ALA A 18 4.56 -1.78 -7.76
N GLU A 19 3.94 -0.73 -8.31
CA GLU A 19 4.64 0.26 -9.16
C GLU A 19 5.77 0.97 -8.38
N LEU A 20 5.54 1.31 -7.11
CA LEU A 20 6.54 1.91 -6.25
C LEU A 20 7.71 0.94 -5.94
N ALA A 21 7.40 -0.34 -5.73
CA ALA A 21 8.40 -1.39 -5.53
C ALA A 21 9.25 -1.61 -6.78
N GLU A 22 8.63 -1.67 -7.96
CA GLU A 22 9.33 -1.77 -9.25
C GLU A 22 10.32 -0.61 -9.45
N LEU A 23 9.95 0.62 -9.07
CA LEU A 23 10.86 1.76 -9.09
C LEU A 23 12.03 1.59 -8.10
N GLY A 24 11.76 1.12 -6.88
CA GLY A 24 12.79 0.85 -5.88
C GLY A 24 13.77 -0.26 -6.27
N GLU A 25 13.29 -1.30 -6.95
CA GLU A 25 14.10 -2.43 -7.44
C GLU A 25 15.17 -2.02 -8.45
N THR A 26 15.06 -0.82 -9.05
CA THR A 26 16.12 -0.28 -9.93
C THR A 26 17.41 0.05 -9.17
N VAL A 27 17.38 0.11 -7.83
CA VAL A 27 18.56 0.23 -6.97
C VAL A 27 19.12 -1.16 -6.68
N GLU A 28 20.09 -1.60 -7.48
CA GLU A 28 20.64 -2.96 -7.43
C GLU A 28 21.12 -3.39 -6.02
N ASP A 29 21.76 -2.48 -5.28
CA ASP A 29 22.29 -2.75 -3.94
C ASP A 29 21.18 -2.98 -2.88
N GLU A 30 19.95 -2.55 -3.16
CA GLU A 30 18.81 -2.61 -2.24
C GLU A 30 17.74 -3.61 -2.70
N TRP A 31 17.97 -4.33 -3.81
CA TRP A 31 16.94 -5.18 -4.43
C TRP A 31 16.33 -6.21 -3.47
N SER A 32 17.16 -6.91 -2.68
CA SER A 32 16.68 -7.88 -1.70
C SER A 32 15.89 -7.22 -0.57
N TYR A 33 16.32 -6.04 -0.12
CA TYR A 33 15.61 -5.28 0.90
C TYR A 33 14.21 -4.87 0.43
N VAL A 34 14.10 -4.37 -0.80
CA VAL A 34 12.83 -4.02 -1.43
C VAL A 34 11.89 -5.21 -1.51
N ASN A 35 12.39 -6.37 -1.96
CA ASN A 35 11.58 -7.57 -2.10
C ASN A 35 11.11 -8.13 -0.75
N ASP A 36 12.01 -8.25 0.22
CA ASP A 36 11.67 -8.72 1.57
C ASP A 36 10.64 -7.80 2.23
N LEU A 37 10.78 -6.49 2.05
CA LEU A 37 9.85 -5.50 2.56
C LEU A 37 8.49 -5.57 1.86
N ALA A 38 8.48 -5.74 0.53
CA ALA A 38 7.25 -5.89 -0.24
C ALA A 38 6.45 -7.13 0.17
N ASP A 39 7.12 -8.26 0.38
CA ASP A 39 6.47 -9.49 0.83
C ASP A 39 5.91 -9.35 2.25
N ALA A 40 6.63 -8.69 3.16
CA ALA A 40 6.15 -8.42 4.51
C ALA A 40 4.86 -7.57 4.52
N TRP A 41 4.80 -6.51 3.70
CA TRP A 41 3.60 -5.66 3.63
C TRP A 41 2.44 -6.32 2.91
N ARG A 42 2.69 -7.10 1.85
CA ARG A 42 1.63 -7.92 1.20
C ARG A 42 0.99 -8.88 2.19
N ALA A 43 1.78 -9.62 2.95
CA ALA A 43 1.27 -10.52 3.98
C ALA A 43 0.48 -9.77 5.07
N ARG A 44 0.90 -8.54 5.43
CA ARG A 44 0.16 -7.70 6.37
C ARG A 44 -1.21 -7.28 5.82
N PHE A 45 -1.30 -6.93 4.54
CA PHE A 45 -2.56 -6.61 3.87
C PHE A 45 -3.46 -7.83 3.72
N ASP A 46 -2.92 -8.98 3.34
CA ASP A 46 -3.66 -10.26 3.27
C ASP A 46 -4.36 -10.55 4.60
N HIS A 47 -3.66 -10.36 5.73
CA HIS A 47 -4.26 -10.52 7.05
C HIS A 47 -5.46 -9.57 7.26
N VAL A 48 -5.43 -8.33 6.77
CA VAL A 48 -6.61 -7.44 6.85
C VAL A 48 -7.76 -7.98 6.00
N VAL A 49 -7.46 -8.41 4.77
CA VAL A 49 -8.46 -8.96 3.84
C VAL A 49 -9.12 -10.20 4.43
N GLU A 50 -8.35 -11.12 5.02
CA GLU A 50 -8.87 -12.33 5.66
C GLU A 50 -9.85 -12.01 6.80
N HIS A 51 -9.58 -10.96 7.60
CA HIS A 51 -10.37 -10.64 8.77
C HIS A 51 -11.62 -9.81 8.46
N ARG A 52 -11.55 -8.92 7.46
CA ARG A 52 -12.63 -7.95 7.19
C ARG A 52 -12.76 -7.52 5.74
N GLY A 53 -12.15 -8.22 4.79
CA GLY A 53 -12.11 -7.83 3.38
C GLY A 53 -13.49 -7.58 2.76
N HIS A 54 -14.52 -8.30 3.21
CA HIS A 54 -15.90 -8.16 2.72
C HIS A 54 -16.70 -7.05 3.42
N ALA A 55 -16.16 -6.47 4.50
CA ALA A 55 -16.80 -5.37 5.18
C ALA A 55 -16.66 -4.08 4.34
N PRO A 56 -17.66 -3.19 4.37
CA PRO A 56 -17.56 -1.89 3.69
C PRO A 56 -16.42 -1.06 4.30
N ALA A 57 -15.59 -0.49 3.45
CA ALA A 57 -14.59 0.49 3.83
C ALA A 57 -15.27 1.84 4.11
N PRO A 58 -14.83 2.59 5.14
CA PRO A 58 -15.27 3.98 5.34
C PRO A 58 -14.90 4.86 4.14
N ASP A 59 -15.75 5.83 3.80
CA ASP A 59 -15.46 6.79 2.73
C ASP A 59 -14.17 7.56 3.03
N GLU A 60 -13.91 7.90 4.30
CA GLU A 60 -12.69 8.60 4.71
C GLU A 60 -11.42 7.76 4.50
N ALA A 61 -11.51 6.43 4.64
CA ALA A 61 -10.39 5.53 4.38
C ALA A 61 -10.10 5.47 2.87
N SER A 62 -11.16 5.45 2.05
CA SER A 62 -11.06 5.46 0.59
C SER A 62 -10.39 6.74 0.10
N GLU A 63 -10.85 7.91 0.57
CA GLU A 63 -10.25 9.20 0.21
C GLU A 63 -8.79 9.34 0.68
N ALA A 64 -8.45 8.82 1.87
CA ALA A 64 -7.09 8.88 2.38
C ALA A 64 -6.14 8.01 1.55
N THR A 65 -6.57 6.80 1.17
CA THR A 65 -5.83 5.92 0.27
C THR A 65 -5.67 6.54 -1.10
N ASP A 66 -6.71 7.17 -1.67
CA ASP A 66 -6.61 7.86 -2.96
C ASP A 66 -5.54 8.95 -2.94
N ARG A 67 -5.51 9.77 -1.87
CA ARG A 67 -4.47 10.81 -1.69
C ARG A 67 -3.08 10.21 -1.54
N ALA A 68 -2.96 9.06 -0.88
CA ALA A 68 -1.68 8.38 -0.70
C ALA A 68 -1.17 7.78 -2.03
N ILE A 69 -2.06 7.14 -2.81
CA ILE A 69 -1.76 6.62 -4.16
C ILE A 69 -1.29 7.75 -5.06
N ASP A 70 -2.04 8.86 -5.07
CA ASP A 70 -1.69 10.07 -5.81
C ASP A 70 -0.29 10.59 -5.46
N GLU A 71 0.08 10.60 -4.18
CA GLU A 71 1.40 11.05 -3.72
C GLU A 71 2.52 10.13 -4.20
N ILE A 72 2.38 8.81 -4.03
CA ILE A 72 3.42 7.87 -4.46
C ILE A 72 3.54 7.80 -5.99
N GLY A 73 2.44 8.01 -6.72
CA GLY A 73 2.45 8.06 -8.19
C GLY A 73 3.20 9.27 -8.78
N ARG A 74 3.64 10.22 -7.95
CA ARG A 74 4.49 11.37 -8.34
C ARG A 74 5.97 11.15 -8.00
N ILE A 75 6.33 10.02 -7.39
CA ILE A 75 7.71 9.70 -7.02
C ILE A 75 8.42 9.16 -8.26
N GLU A 76 9.49 9.83 -8.67
CA GLU A 76 10.37 9.41 -9.77
C GLU A 76 11.77 8.99 -9.29
N ASP A 77 12.14 9.34 -8.06
CA ASP A 77 13.43 9.03 -7.46
C ASP A 77 13.41 7.65 -6.79
N PRO A 78 14.26 6.68 -7.19
CA PRO A 78 14.25 5.33 -6.64
C PRO A 78 14.54 5.25 -5.15
N HIS A 79 15.43 6.09 -4.62
CA HIS A 79 15.72 6.08 -3.18
C HIS A 79 14.54 6.59 -2.36
N ARG A 80 13.86 7.64 -2.84
CA ARG A 80 12.61 8.11 -2.25
C ARG A 80 11.50 7.06 -2.36
N ALA A 81 11.46 6.28 -3.44
CA ALA A 81 10.51 5.17 -3.56
C ALA A 81 10.74 4.15 -2.43
N ILE A 82 11.99 3.78 -2.18
CA ILE A 82 12.38 2.87 -1.08
C ILE A 82 11.94 3.41 0.28
N ASP A 83 12.17 4.70 0.58
CA ASP A 83 11.69 5.33 1.82
C ASP A 83 10.17 5.22 1.99
N TRP A 84 9.44 5.32 0.88
CA TRP A 84 8.00 5.23 0.85
C TRP A 84 7.46 3.80 0.87
N LEU A 85 8.27 2.77 0.61
CA LEU A 85 7.84 1.37 0.70
C LEU A 85 7.40 0.96 2.11
N SER A 86 7.95 1.57 3.15
CA SER A 86 7.43 1.39 4.51
C SER A 86 6.30 2.36 4.83
N THR A 87 6.38 3.59 4.32
CA THR A 87 5.46 4.67 4.71
C THR A 87 4.07 4.50 4.11
N PHE A 88 3.99 4.17 2.83
CA PHE A 88 2.72 4.04 2.12
C PHE A 88 1.81 2.96 2.75
N PRO A 89 2.28 1.71 2.97
CA PRO A 89 1.46 0.69 3.63
C PRO A 89 1.00 1.11 5.03
N GLN A 90 1.85 1.77 5.81
CA GLN A 90 1.50 2.28 7.13
C GLN A 90 0.36 3.31 7.07
N VAL A 91 0.44 4.26 6.14
CA VAL A 91 -0.61 5.28 5.94
C VAL A 91 -1.94 4.62 5.57
N VAL A 92 -1.93 3.68 4.62
CA VAL A 92 -3.12 2.95 4.19
C VAL A 92 -3.72 2.17 5.36
N LEU A 93 -2.91 1.42 6.13
CA LEU A 93 -3.38 0.68 7.30
C LEU A 93 -3.99 1.61 8.36
N ILE A 94 -3.33 2.74 8.66
CA ILE A 94 -3.84 3.73 9.62
C ILE A 94 -5.18 4.32 9.15
N ALA A 95 -5.30 4.67 7.86
CA ALA A 95 -6.55 5.18 7.28
C ALA A 95 -7.70 4.19 7.46
N MET A 96 -7.40 2.89 7.38
CA MET A 96 -8.35 1.82 7.59
C MET A 96 -8.54 1.44 9.07
N GLY A 97 -7.94 2.16 10.02
CA GLY A 97 -8.03 1.88 11.46
C GLY A 97 -7.23 0.66 11.93
N GLU A 98 -6.27 0.19 11.13
CA GLU A 98 -5.38 -0.92 11.45
C GLU A 98 -4.10 -0.42 12.12
N ARG A 99 -3.43 -1.32 12.86
CA ARG A 99 -2.05 -1.09 13.26
C ARG A 99 -1.12 -1.54 12.14
N PRO A 100 -0.12 -0.73 11.78
CA PRO A 100 0.91 -1.18 10.85
C PRO A 100 1.66 -2.40 11.36
#